data_AF-C1BPY9-F1
#
_entry.id   AF-C1BPY9-F1
#
_cell.length_a   1.000
_cell.length_b   1.000
_cell.length_c   1.000
_cell.angle_alpha   90.00
_cell.angle_beta   90.00
_cell.angle_gamma   90.00
#
_symmetry.space_group_name_H-M   'P 1'
#
loop_
_entity.id
_entity.type
_entity.pdbx_description
1 polymer ?
#
loop_
_entity_poly.entity_id
_entity_poly.type
_entity_poly.pdbx_seq_one_letter_code
_entity_poly.pdbx_strand_id
1 'polypeptide(L)'
;MGEEVGKVNEEAWVTLATNETYAIGALVLAHSLKKVGTQRKLAILVTKSLESKTMRKALEETFDVVQDVEEMDSFDAVNLKLLQRPELGITFTKLHCWCLTQFSKCVFLDADTFVMKFCDELFDRKELSAAPDAGWPDCFNSGVFVFKPSVETFESLVAFAQKEGSFDGGDQGLLNSYFDTWATQDIETHLPFVYNMCATATYTYLPAYKKFGESVKIVHFIGMSKPWDAQRDSQSGRPISRAQDSHAGDHLEKWWSIYEAHVKPILQHDVSLIGSFSSQHPSLVHENNPSAISASQNARLVCPPKDNRLSWEKGCPDYMGTASFDKILERINTTLLEEEPESKKEEEPESKKEEEQREDES
;
A
#
# COMPACT_ATOMS: atom_id res chain seq x y z
N MET A 1 21.09 6.13 -46.84
CA MET A 1 21.45 6.26 -45.42
C MET A 1 20.26 6.94 -44.76
N GLY A 2 19.34 6.14 -44.23
CA GLY A 2 18.20 6.67 -43.49
C GLY A 2 18.66 6.92 -42.06
N GLU A 3 18.55 8.16 -41.60
CA GLU A 3 18.73 8.50 -40.19
C GLU A 3 17.65 7.75 -39.39
N GLU A 4 18.08 6.80 -38.55
CA GLU A 4 17.26 6.34 -37.43
C GLU A 4 17.03 7.56 -36.54
N VAL A 5 15.86 8.19 -36.66
CA VAL A 5 15.36 9.13 -35.68
C VAL A 5 15.28 8.34 -34.37
N GLY A 6 16.28 8.52 -33.51
CA GLY A 6 16.35 7.85 -32.22
C GLY A 6 15.02 8.06 -31.51
N LYS A 7 14.33 6.96 -31.19
CA LYS A 7 13.15 6.98 -30.31
C LYS A 7 13.55 7.81 -29.09
N VAL A 8 12.88 8.95 -28.90
CA VAL A 8 12.98 9.67 -27.63
C VAL A 8 12.46 8.69 -26.59
N ASN A 9 13.38 8.18 -25.79
CA ASN A 9 13.11 7.20 -24.76
C ASN A 9 12.31 7.92 -23.66
N GLU A 10 10.99 7.86 -23.74
CA GLU A 10 10.11 8.55 -22.79
C GLU A 10 10.30 7.98 -21.37
N GLU A 11 10.14 8.85 -20.38
CA GLU A 11 10.25 8.52 -18.95
C GLU A 11 8.96 8.96 -18.24
N ALA A 12 8.51 8.17 -17.26
CA ALA A 12 7.23 8.41 -16.61
C ALA A 12 7.25 8.21 -15.09
N TRP A 13 6.46 9.03 -14.40
CA TRP A 13 5.95 8.72 -13.07
C TRP A 13 4.79 7.74 -13.21
N VAL A 14 4.81 6.64 -12.45
CA VAL A 14 3.81 5.57 -12.52
C VAL A 14 3.13 5.42 -11.15
N THR A 15 1.81 5.29 -11.12
CA THR A 15 1.04 4.95 -9.92
C THR A 15 0.01 3.86 -10.23
N LEU A 16 -0.59 3.27 -9.21
CA LEU A 16 -1.68 2.28 -9.32
C LEU A 16 -2.91 2.77 -8.56
N ALA A 17 -4.10 2.62 -9.15
CA ALA A 17 -5.37 2.72 -8.46
C ALA A 17 -6.20 1.45 -8.67
N THR A 18 -6.48 0.73 -7.58
CA THR A 18 -7.28 -0.51 -7.59
C THR A 18 -8.75 -0.28 -7.24
N ASN A 19 -9.11 0.93 -6.82
CA ASN A 19 -10.48 1.33 -6.50
C ASN A 19 -10.62 2.86 -6.57
N GLU A 20 -11.86 3.34 -6.45
CA GLU A 20 -12.21 4.77 -6.49
C GLU A 20 -11.48 5.62 -5.44
N THR A 21 -11.28 5.08 -4.23
CA THR A 21 -10.63 5.80 -3.14
C THR A 21 -9.14 6.01 -3.42
N TYR A 22 -8.45 4.98 -3.92
CA TYR A 22 -7.06 5.10 -4.36
C TYR A 22 -6.93 5.96 -5.62
N ALA A 23 -7.96 6.01 -6.48
CA ALA A 23 -7.97 6.93 -7.61
C ALA A 23 -8.03 8.41 -7.18
N ILE A 24 -8.72 8.73 -6.06
CA ILE A 24 -8.64 10.07 -5.45
C ILE A 24 -7.20 10.38 -5.03
N GLY A 25 -6.52 9.44 -4.36
CA GLY A 25 -5.11 9.56 -4.01
C GLY A 25 -4.23 9.82 -5.23
N ALA A 26 -4.41 9.02 -6.28
CA ALA A 26 -3.65 9.13 -7.52
C ALA A 26 -3.87 10.49 -8.23
N LEU A 27 -5.10 11.03 -8.23
CA LEU A 27 -5.36 12.36 -8.77
C LEU A 27 -4.63 13.45 -7.97
N VAL A 28 -4.67 13.40 -6.63
CA VAL A 28 -3.93 14.33 -5.78
C VAL A 28 -2.43 14.23 -6.04
N LEU A 29 -1.90 13.02 -6.13
CA LEU A 29 -0.50 12.74 -6.46
C LEU A 29 -0.12 13.37 -7.81
N ALA A 30 -0.88 13.12 -8.87
CA ALA A 30 -0.62 13.69 -10.20
C ALA A 30 -0.63 15.22 -10.20
N HIS A 31 -1.59 15.84 -9.50
CA HIS A 31 -1.62 17.30 -9.36
C HIS A 31 -0.43 17.82 -8.53
N SER A 32 0.04 17.08 -7.53
CA SER A 32 1.24 17.45 -6.76
C SER A 32 2.51 17.45 -7.63
N LEU A 33 2.67 16.43 -8.49
CA LEU A 33 3.75 16.33 -9.47
C LEU A 33 3.71 17.49 -10.48
N LYS A 34 2.53 17.78 -11.05
CA LYS A 34 2.35 18.93 -11.96
C LYS A 34 2.68 20.26 -11.28
N LYS A 35 2.26 20.43 -10.02
CA LYS A 35 2.49 21.66 -9.25
C LYS A 35 3.97 21.94 -9.00
N VAL A 36 4.78 20.91 -8.80
CA VAL A 36 6.24 21.07 -8.64
C VAL A 36 6.99 21.20 -9.97
N GLY A 37 6.28 21.10 -11.10
CA GLY A 37 6.83 21.37 -12.44
C GLY A 37 7.53 20.18 -13.10
N THR A 38 7.14 18.93 -12.77
CA THR A 38 7.62 17.74 -13.50
C THR A 38 7.51 17.93 -15.01
N GLN A 39 8.52 17.48 -15.74
CA GLN A 39 8.49 17.44 -17.22
C GLN A 39 8.26 16.01 -17.74
N ARG A 40 8.15 15.03 -16.84
CA ARG A 40 7.98 13.62 -17.18
C ARG A 40 6.51 13.25 -17.33
N LYS A 41 6.27 12.20 -18.11
CA LYS A 41 4.92 11.67 -18.35
C LYS A 41 4.32 11.16 -17.06
N LEU A 42 3.00 11.23 -16.95
CA LEU A 42 2.24 10.65 -15.85
C LEU A 42 1.47 9.45 -16.37
N ALA A 43 1.75 8.28 -15.80
CA ALA A 43 1.04 7.04 -16.11
C ALA A 43 0.34 6.50 -14.87
N ILE A 44 -0.84 5.93 -15.07
CA ILE A 44 -1.59 5.23 -14.03
C ILE A 44 -2.03 3.86 -14.52
N LEU A 45 -1.81 2.85 -13.70
CA LEU A 45 -2.43 1.54 -13.84
C LEU A 45 -3.79 1.57 -13.14
N VAL A 46 -4.83 1.11 -13.80
CA VAL A 46 -6.19 1.04 -13.26
C VAL A 46 -6.76 -0.35 -13.42
N THR A 47 -7.51 -0.80 -12.43
CA THR A 47 -8.20 -2.10 -12.50
C THR A 47 -9.63 -1.94 -12.99
N LYS A 48 -10.25 -3.07 -13.39
CA LYS A 48 -11.67 -3.12 -13.80
C LYS A 48 -12.64 -2.71 -12.68
N SER A 49 -12.18 -2.68 -11.43
CA SER A 49 -12.95 -2.25 -10.24
C SER A 49 -13.24 -0.74 -10.22
N LEU A 50 -12.62 0.05 -11.09
CA LEU A 50 -12.97 1.46 -11.34
C LEU A 50 -14.20 1.55 -12.25
N GLU A 51 -15.38 1.46 -11.65
CA GLU A 51 -16.66 1.49 -12.37
C GLU A 51 -17.11 2.92 -12.73
N SER A 52 -16.65 3.94 -11.99
CA SER A 52 -17.10 5.31 -12.23
C SER A 52 -16.53 5.89 -13.52
N LYS A 53 -17.43 6.19 -14.46
CA LYS A 53 -17.09 6.91 -15.70
C LYS A 53 -16.54 8.30 -15.42
N THR A 54 -17.03 8.97 -14.38
CA THR A 54 -16.54 10.30 -13.99
C THR A 54 -15.11 10.21 -13.48
N MET A 55 -14.81 9.23 -12.61
CA MET A 55 -13.45 9.02 -12.13
C MET A 55 -12.50 8.64 -13.27
N ARG A 56 -12.90 7.68 -14.12
CA ARG A 56 -12.10 7.29 -15.29
C ARG A 56 -11.81 8.48 -16.20
N LYS A 57 -12.80 9.30 -16.51
CA LYS A 57 -12.61 10.51 -17.30
C LYS A 57 -11.65 11.49 -16.61
N ALA A 58 -11.76 11.67 -15.29
CA ALA A 58 -10.85 12.51 -14.52
C ALA A 58 -9.39 12.02 -14.62
N LEU A 59 -9.19 10.70 -14.56
CA LEU A 59 -7.88 10.07 -14.73
C LEU A 59 -7.35 10.30 -16.15
N GLU A 60 -8.18 10.11 -17.18
CA GLU A 60 -7.81 10.33 -18.59
C GLU A 60 -7.49 11.80 -18.91
N GLU A 61 -8.12 12.76 -18.22
CA GLU A 61 -7.80 14.19 -18.34
C GLU A 61 -6.54 14.59 -17.55
N THR A 62 -6.16 13.80 -16.55
CA THR A 62 -5.06 14.12 -15.63
C THR A 62 -3.75 13.42 -15.98
N PHE A 63 -3.81 12.16 -16.40
CA PHE A 63 -2.64 11.35 -16.75
C PHE A 63 -2.41 11.33 -18.26
N ASP A 64 -1.14 11.25 -18.68
CA ASP A 64 -0.79 11.05 -20.08
C ASP A 64 -1.15 9.63 -20.56
N VAL A 65 -1.05 8.64 -19.66
CA VAL A 65 -1.35 7.24 -19.94
C VAL A 65 -2.22 6.67 -18.83
N VAL A 66 -3.40 6.17 -19.19
CA VAL A 66 -4.27 5.37 -18.31
C VAL A 66 -4.29 3.95 -18.87
N GLN A 67 -3.64 3.02 -18.17
CA GLN A 67 -3.50 1.64 -18.60
C GLN A 67 -4.40 0.73 -17.77
N ASP A 68 -5.38 0.13 -18.41
CA ASP A 68 -6.14 -0.97 -17.81
C ASP A 68 -5.21 -2.16 -17.58
N VAL A 69 -5.21 -2.65 -16.36
CA VAL A 69 -4.56 -3.90 -15.96
C VAL A 69 -5.61 -4.84 -15.40
N GLU A 70 -5.47 -6.12 -15.71
CA GLU A 70 -6.30 -7.11 -15.05
C GLU A 70 -5.81 -7.23 -13.61
N GLU A 71 -6.74 -7.17 -12.66
CA GLU A 71 -6.43 -7.70 -11.33
C GLU A 71 -6.02 -9.15 -11.57
N MET A 72 -4.80 -9.50 -11.18
CA MET A 72 -4.34 -10.87 -11.27
C MET A 72 -5.02 -11.68 -10.18
N ASP A 73 -6.31 -11.88 -10.38
CA ASP A 73 -7.18 -12.75 -9.61
C ASP A 73 -7.97 -13.64 -10.60
N SER A 74 -7.69 -14.94 -10.55
CA SER A 74 -8.62 -16.03 -10.85
C SER A 74 -8.98 -16.55 -12.27
N PHE A 75 -8.37 -16.14 -13.41
CA PHE A 75 -8.82 -16.70 -14.72
C PHE A 75 -7.81 -17.29 -15.70
N ASP A 76 -6.55 -17.51 -15.31
CA ASP A 76 -5.60 -18.27 -16.14
C ASP A 76 -5.09 -19.51 -15.42
N ALA A 77 -4.79 -20.59 -16.14
CA ALA A 77 -4.38 -21.87 -15.54
C ALA A 77 -3.08 -21.76 -14.72
N VAL A 78 -2.28 -20.73 -15.00
CA VAL A 78 -1.10 -20.31 -14.25
C VAL A 78 -1.48 -19.62 -12.91
N ASN A 79 -2.62 -18.94 -12.86
CA ASN A 79 -3.17 -18.27 -11.66
C ASN A 79 -3.86 -19.25 -10.68
N LEU A 80 -4.11 -20.50 -11.07
CA LEU A 80 -4.78 -21.48 -10.20
C LEU A 80 -3.99 -21.81 -8.92
N LYS A 81 -2.65 -21.67 -8.93
CA LYS A 81 -1.83 -21.80 -7.71
C LYS A 81 -1.78 -20.52 -6.88
N LEU A 82 -1.92 -19.36 -7.53
CA LEU A 82 -2.02 -18.06 -6.85
C LEU A 82 -3.33 -17.93 -6.07
N LEU A 83 -4.40 -18.65 -6.48
CA LEU A 83 -5.64 -18.80 -5.70
C LEU A 83 -5.45 -19.41 -4.31
N GLN A 84 -4.31 -20.05 -4.03
CA GLN A 84 -4.00 -20.53 -2.68
C GLN A 84 -3.48 -19.42 -1.76
N ARG A 85 -3.20 -18.22 -2.31
CA ARG A 85 -2.68 -17.03 -1.61
C ARG A 85 -3.40 -15.74 -2.05
N PRO A 86 -4.72 -15.61 -1.77
CA PRO A 86 -5.52 -14.45 -2.16
C PRO A 86 -5.01 -13.11 -1.60
N GLU A 87 -4.22 -13.15 -0.52
CA GLU A 87 -3.55 -11.98 0.05
C GLU A 87 -2.59 -11.26 -0.92
N LEU A 88 -2.12 -11.95 -1.97
CA LEU A 88 -1.15 -11.39 -2.93
C LEU A 88 -1.80 -10.65 -4.12
N GLY A 89 -3.12 -10.65 -4.29
CA GLY A 89 -3.76 -10.14 -5.53
C GLY A 89 -3.43 -8.68 -5.88
N ILE A 90 -3.37 -7.79 -4.89
CA ILE A 90 -3.01 -6.37 -5.08
C ILE A 90 -1.50 -6.23 -5.42
N THR A 91 -0.65 -7.01 -4.75
CA THR A 91 0.80 -7.08 -4.99
C THR A 91 1.13 -7.35 -6.45
N PHE A 92 0.44 -8.33 -7.05
CA PHE A 92 0.66 -8.69 -8.45
C PHE A 92 0.22 -7.60 -9.42
N THR A 93 -0.90 -6.93 -9.14
CA THR A 93 -1.40 -5.85 -10.00
C THR A 93 -0.38 -4.73 -10.14
N LYS A 94 0.36 -4.41 -9.07
CA LYS A 94 1.45 -3.42 -9.08
C LYS A 94 2.60 -3.81 -10.01
N LEU A 95 2.92 -5.10 -10.15
CA LEU A 95 4.01 -5.59 -11.01
C LEU A 95 3.79 -5.27 -12.50
N HIS A 96 2.54 -5.06 -12.93
CA HIS A 96 2.25 -4.64 -14.31
C HIS A 96 2.92 -3.31 -14.70
N CYS A 97 3.45 -2.54 -13.74
CA CYS A 97 4.26 -1.37 -14.05
C CYS A 97 5.50 -1.73 -14.91
N TRP A 98 6.08 -2.93 -14.73
CA TRP A 98 7.16 -3.42 -15.59
C TRP A 98 6.72 -3.70 -17.04
N CYS A 99 5.43 -3.87 -17.31
CA CYS A 99 4.93 -4.06 -18.68
C CYS A 99 4.83 -2.75 -19.48
N LEU A 100 5.06 -1.59 -18.87
CA LEU A 100 5.00 -0.27 -19.53
C LEU A 100 6.23 0.01 -20.42
N THR A 101 6.50 -0.89 -21.35
CA THR A 101 7.68 -0.89 -22.25
C THR A 101 7.71 0.24 -23.29
N GLN A 102 6.66 1.06 -23.35
CA GLN A 102 6.72 2.35 -24.05
C GLN A 102 7.67 3.35 -23.36
N PHE A 103 7.96 3.15 -22.07
CA PHE A 103 8.89 3.97 -21.31
C PHE A 103 10.23 3.26 -21.12
N SER A 104 11.31 4.05 -21.13
CA SER A 104 12.68 3.55 -20.92
C SER A 104 13.08 3.45 -19.46
N LYS A 105 12.44 4.26 -18.61
CA LYS A 105 12.63 4.31 -17.16
C LYS A 105 11.41 4.93 -16.53
N CYS A 106 11.04 4.39 -15.39
CA CYS A 106 9.91 4.86 -14.61
C CYS A 106 10.29 5.06 -13.16
N VAL A 107 9.57 5.96 -12.49
CA VAL A 107 9.56 6.04 -11.03
C VAL A 107 8.15 5.70 -10.56
N PHE A 108 8.03 4.60 -9.84
CA PHE A 108 6.78 4.19 -9.22
C PHE A 108 6.54 5.00 -7.94
N LEU A 109 5.30 5.41 -7.73
CA LEU A 109 4.81 6.07 -6.53
C LEU A 109 3.47 5.40 -6.13
N ASP A 110 3.34 4.95 -4.90
CA ASP A 110 2.03 4.53 -4.38
C ASP A 110 1.06 5.73 -4.34
N ALA A 111 -0.24 5.47 -4.52
CA ALA A 111 -1.26 6.53 -4.63
C ALA A 111 -1.51 7.30 -3.31
N ASP A 112 -0.96 6.83 -2.20
CA ASP A 112 -0.93 7.49 -0.89
C ASP A 112 0.40 8.22 -0.62
N THR A 113 1.18 8.47 -1.67
CA THR A 113 2.31 9.41 -1.64
C THR A 113 1.89 10.82 -2.04
N PHE A 114 2.72 11.81 -1.70
CA PHE A 114 2.50 13.21 -2.03
C PHE A 114 3.81 13.94 -2.31
N VAL A 115 3.91 14.58 -3.48
CA VAL A 115 5.13 15.26 -3.91
C VAL A 115 5.11 16.73 -3.46
N MET A 116 6.05 17.05 -2.57
CA MET A 116 6.21 18.35 -1.94
C MET A 116 7.13 19.28 -2.74
N LYS A 117 8.13 18.72 -3.42
CA LYS A 117 9.18 19.45 -4.15
C LYS A 117 9.56 18.70 -5.41
N PHE A 118 10.16 19.43 -6.35
CA PHE A 118 10.71 18.86 -7.58
C PHE A 118 11.72 17.74 -7.29
N CYS A 119 11.57 16.63 -8.02
CA CYS A 119 12.33 15.40 -7.83
C CYS A 119 12.58 14.60 -9.12
N ASP A 120 12.57 15.25 -10.30
CA ASP A 120 12.86 14.54 -11.57
C ASP A 120 14.30 14.02 -11.66
N GLU A 121 15.22 14.46 -10.79
CA GLU A 121 16.55 13.84 -10.68
C GLU A 121 16.50 12.36 -10.22
N LEU A 122 15.35 11.84 -9.76
CA LEU A 122 15.17 10.39 -9.54
C LEU A 122 15.33 9.60 -10.84
N PHE A 123 15.06 10.19 -12.01
CA PHE A 123 15.26 9.53 -13.30
C PHE A 123 16.74 9.36 -13.67
N ASP A 124 17.69 9.95 -12.94
CA ASP A 124 19.12 9.67 -13.14
C ASP A 124 19.54 8.33 -12.49
N ARG A 125 18.69 7.76 -11.61
CA ARG A 125 18.95 6.54 -10.86
C ARG A 125 18.81 5.28 -11.70
N LYS A 126 19.37 4.17 -11.21
CA LYS A 126 19.32 2.85 -11.86
C LYS A 126 18.18 2.00 -11.28
N GLU A 127 17.83 0.93 -11.97
CA GLU A 127 17.00 -0.11 -11.36
C GLU A 127 17.87 -1.01 -10.46
N LEU A 128 17.41 -1.47 -9.30
CA LEU A 128 16.25 -0.99 -8.54
C LEU A 128 16.75 0.04 -7.52
N SER A 129 16.29 1.30 -7.60
CA SER A 129 16.62 2.30 -6.58
C SER A 129 15.40 2.65 -5.74
N ALA A 130 15.49 2.54 -4.43
CA ALA A 130 14.41 2.80 -3.49
C ALA A 130 14.97 3.38 -2.18
N ALA A 131 14.12 3.96 -1.34
CA ALA A 131 14.52 4.47 -0.03
C ALA A 131 14.43 3.37 1.03
N PRO A 132 15.25 3.42 2.10
CA PRO A 132 15.14 2.48 3.21
C PRO A 132 13.77 2.55 3.89
N ASP A 133 13.26 1.40 4.30
CA ASP A 133 12.09 1.31 5.16
C ASP A 133 12.41 1.81 6.57
N ALA A 134 11.49 2.55 7.16
CA ALA A 134 11.70 3.15 8.49
C ALA A 134 11.65 2.11 9.63
N GLY A 135 11.00 0.97 9.41
CA GLY A 135 10.92 -0.13 10.37
C GLY A 135 12.15 -1.03 10.31
N TRP A 136 12.42 -1.61 9.14
CA TRP A 136 13.58 -2.50 8.91
C TRP A 136 14.48 -1.92 7.81
N PRO A 137 15.56 -1.19 8.15
CA PRO A 137 16.30 -0.36 7.19
C PRO A 137 17.14 -1.14 6.16
N ASP A 138 17.34 -2.45 6.37
CA ASP A 138 17.95 -3.33 5.36
C ASP A 138 16.92 -3.78 4.30
N CYS A 139 15.64 -3.46 4.49
CA CYS A 139 14.63 -3.52 3.45
C CYS A 139 14.41 -2.11 2.88
N PHE A 140 14.18 -2.02 1.59
CA PHE A 140 13.66 -0.80 1.00
C PHE A 140 12.13 -0.73 1.12
N ASN A 141 11.61 0.49 1.19
CA ASN A 141 10.18 0.73 1.11
C ASN A 141 9.72 0.78 -0.35
N SER A 142 8.73 -0.05 -0.71
CA SER A 142 8.26 -0.18 -2.10
C SER A 142 7.27 0.91 -2.54
N GLY A 143 6.98 1.89 -1.69
CA GLY A 143 6.09 3.00 -2.04
C GLY A 143 6.70 4.00 -3.01
N VAL A 144 8.03 4.06 -3.10
CA VAL A 144 8.75 4.86 -4.09
C VAL A 144 9.97 4.09 -4.58
N PHE A 145 10.02 3.79 -5.88
CA PHE A 145 11.19 3.15 -6.47
C PHE A 145 11.38 3.48 -7.96
N VAL A 146 12.63 3.47 -8.39
CA VAL A 146 13.06 3.67 -9.79
C VAL A 146 13.30 2.31 -10.43
N PHE A 147 12.69 2.08 -11.58
CA PHE A 147 12.76 0.80 -12.29
C PHE A 147 12.81 1.00 -13.82
N LYS A 148 13.10 -0.09 -14.54
CA LYS A 148 13.11 -0.14 -16.00
C LYS A 148 12.02 -1.10 -16.46
N PRO A 149 10.98 -0.61 -17.16
CA PRO A 149 9.98 -1.50 -17.75
C PRO A 149 10.63 -2.57 -18.64
N SER A 150 10.30 -3.83 -18.36
CA SER A 150 10.81 -5.01 -19.02
C SER A 150 9.84 -6.17 -18.81
N VAL A 151 9.34 -6.73 -19.91
CA VAL A 151 8.47 -7.92 -19.86
C VAL A 151 9.22 -9.10 -19.25
N GLU A 152 10.52 -9.23 -19.52
CA GLU A 152 11.36 -10.28 -18.94
C GLU A 152 11.45 -10.16 -17.41
N THR A 153 11.63 -8.94 -16.90
CA THR A 153 11.64 -8.68 -15.45
C THR A 153 10.28 -8.95 -14.83
N PHE A 154 9.19 -8.55 -15.49
CA PHE A 154 7.83 -8.85 -15.05
C PHE A 154 7.58 -10.37 -14.94
N GLU A 155 7.87 -11.13 -16.00
CA GLU A 155 7.69 -12.59 -16.01
C GLU A 155 8.55 -13.27 -14.93
N SER A 156 9.78 -12.79 -14.73
CA SER A 156 10.68 -13.27 -13.69
C SER A 156 10.16 -12.99 -12.28
N LEU A 157 9.64 -11.78 -12.02
CA LEU A 157 9.00 -11.41 -10.75
C LEU A 157 7.76 -12.26 -10.48
N VAL A 158 6.92 -12.48 -11.49
CA VAL A 158 5.71 -13.33 -11.36
C VAL A 158 6.11 -14.77 -11.04
N ALA A 159 7.09 -15.33 -11.75
CA ALA A 159 7.58 -16.69 -11.49
C ALA A 159 8.20 -16.81 -10.09
N PHE A 160 8.95 -15.80 -9.64
CA PHE A 160 9.52 -15.75 -8.30
C PHE A 160 8.43 -15.71 -7.23
N ALA A 161 7.42 -14.86 -7.40
CA ALA A 161 6.30 -14.75 -6.46
C ALA A 161 5.45 -16.03 -6.37
N GLN A 162 5.31 -16.77 -7.46
CA GLN A 162 4.65 -18.08 -7.46
C GLN A 162 5.44 -19.14 -6.68
N LYS A 163 6.78 -19.04 -6.69
CA LYS A 163 7.68 -19.99 -6.04
C LYS A 163 7.89 -19.67 -4.56
N GLU A 164 8.26 -18.44 -4.26
CA GLU A 164 8.70 -17.99 -2.93
C GLU A 164 7.58 -17.22 -2.20
N GLY A 165 6.80 -16.43 -2.93
CA GLY A 165 5.79 -15.53 -2.36
C GLY A 165 6.35 -14.21 -1.88
N SER A 166 5.65 -13.61 -0.91
CA SER A 166 6.09 -12.44 -0.18
C SER A 166 6.11 -12.76 1.31
N PHE A 167 7.19 -12.39 2.02
CA PHE A 167 7.30 -12.63 3.46
C PHE A 167 6.35 -11.75 4.28
N ASP A 168 5.89 -10.61 3.75
CA ASP A 168 4.93 -9.71 4.41
C ASP A 168 3.52 -9.79 3.80
N GLY A 169 3.33 -10.65 2.80
CA GLY A 169 2.08 -10.77 2.03
C GLY A 169 1.81 -9.60 1.07
N GLY A 170 2.67 -8.59 1.02
CA GLY A 170 2.57 -7.40 0.16
C GLY A 170 3.62 -7.38 -0.95
N ASP A 171 3.65 -6.29 -1.73
CA ASP A 171 4.66 -6.08 -2.77
C ASP A 171 6.04 -5.77 -2.20
N GLN A 172 6.10 -5.12 -1.03
CA GLN A 172 7.38 -4.79 -0.40
C GLN A 172 8.20 -6.04 -0.09
N GLY A 173 7.60 -7.06 0.55
CA GLY A 173 8.33 -8.29 0.84
C GLY A 173 8.75 -9.04 -0.40
N LEU A 174 7.91 -9.07 -1.44
CA LEU A 174 8.24 -9.71 -2.71
C LEU A 174 9.42 -9.02 -3.39
N LEU A 175 9.34 -7.70 -3.53
CA LEU A 175 10.36 -6.91 -4.22
C LEU A 175 11.69 -6.93 -3.47
N ASN A 176 11.69 -6.87 -2.13
CA ASN A 176 12.90 -7.01 -1.33
C ASN A 176 13.53 -8.40 -1.47
N SER A 177 12.71 -9.45 -1.60
CA SER A 177 13.21 -10.82 -1.78
C SER A 177 13.78 -11.05 -3.18
N TYR A 178 13.23 -10.36 -4.19
CA TYR A 178 13.71 -10.45 -5.58
C TYR A 178 14.96 -9.59 -5.82
N PHE A 179 14.98 -8.36 -5.29
CA PHE A 179 16.11 -7.43 -5.36
C PHE A 179 16.93 -7.46 -4.07
N ASP A 180 17.32 -8.68 -3.66
CA ASP A 180 17.93 -8.98 -2.35
C ASP A 180 19.30 -8.35 -2.10
N THR A 181 19.98 -7.89 -3.17
CA THR A 181 21.27 -7.22 -3.07
C THR A 181 21.17 -5.72 -2.76
N TRP A 182 19.97 -5.14 -2.77
CA TRP A 182 19.76 -3.69 -2.61
C TRP A 182 20.49 -3.13 -1.38
N ALA A 183 20.40 -3.81 -0.22
CA ALA A 183 20.97 -3.32 1.03
C ALA A 183 22.50 -3.23 1.06
N THR A 184 23.19 -4.04 0.24
CA THR A 184 24.64 -4.28 0.41
C THR A 184 25.48 -3.99 -0.83
N GLN A 185 24.88 -3.83 -2.02
CA GLN A 185 25.63 -3.81 -3.27
C GLN A 185 26.08 -2.40 -3.73
N ASP A 186 25.16 -1.44 -3.86
CA ASP A 186 25.45 -0.12 -4.47
C ASP A 186 24.74 1.00 -3.70
N ILE A 187 25.49 1.94 -3.15
CA ILE A 187 24.92 3.09 -2.43
C ILE A 187 24.10 4.00 -3.36
N GLU A 188 24.38 3.98 -4.67
CA GLU A 188 23.65 4.82 -5.62
C GLU A 188 22.19 4.36 -5.83
N THR A 189 21.84 3.13 -5.41
CA THR A 189 20.47 2.63 -5.42
C THR A 189 19.71 2.91 -4.11
N HIS A 190 20.39 3.47 -3.10
CA HIS A 190 19.77 3.94 -1.86
C HIS A 190 19.28 5.37 -2.06
N LEU A 191 18.00 5.51 -2.38
CA LEU A 191 17.38 6.83 -2.41
C LEU A 191 17.42 7.43 -1.00
N PRO A 192 17.82 8.70 -0.85
CA PRO A 192 17.72 9.39 0.42
C PRO A 192 16.28 9.34 0.97
N PHE A 193 16.13 9.15 2.29
CA PHE A 193 14.83 9.02 2.95
C PHE A 193 13.84 10.16 2.65
N VAL A 194 14.33 11.35 2.30
CA VAL A 194 13.51 12.50 1.88
C VAL A 194 12.69 12.26 0.59
N TYR A 195 13.02 11.23 -0.20
CA TYR A 195 12.27 10.81 -1.38
C TYR A 195 11.19 9.76 -1.08
N ASN A 196 11.06 9.30 0.17
CA ASN A 196 9.98 8.40 0.61
C ASN A 196 9.80 8.53 2.13
N MET A 197 9.52 9.75 2.60
CA MET A 197 9.47 10.02 4.04
C MET A 197 8.12 9.59 4.61
N CYS A 198 8.12 8.59 5.50
CA CYS A 198 6.92 8.08 6.16
C CYS A 198 6.29 9.17 7.07
N ALA A 199 5.11 9.65 6.70
CA ALA A 199 4.44 10.79 7.35
C ALA A 199 3.83 10.49 8.72
N THR A 200 3.69 9.21 9.06
CA THR A 200 2.80 8.70 10.12
C THR A 200 3.48 7.56 10.90
N ALA A 201 2.94 7.29 12.10
CA ALA A 201 3.10 6.18 13.06
C ALA A 201 4.48 5.51 13.28
N THR A 202 5.25 5.23 12.24
CA THR A 202 6.58 4.60 12.30
C THR A 202 7.72 5.61 12.31
N TYR A 203 7.53 6.85 11.84
CA TYR A 203 8.58 7.88 11.97
C TYR A 203 8.54 8.53 13.36
N THR A 204 9.24 7.89 14.30
CA THR A 204 9.29 8.31 15.71
C THR A 204 10.43 9.31 16.01
N TYR A 205 11.30 9.58 15.04
CA TYR A 205 12.53 10.36 15.25
C TYR A 205 12.33 11.87 15.04
N LEU A 206 11.53 12.50 15.92
CA LEU A 206 11.21 13.92 15.84
C LEU A 206 12.45 14.87 15.75
N PRO A 207 13.56 14.69 16.50
CA PRO A 207 14.75 15.52 16.31
C PRO A 207 15.33 15.48 14.89
N ALA A 208 15.36 14.32 14.24
CA ALA A 208 15.82 14.19 12.87
C ALA A 208 14.86 14.90 11.90
N TYR A 209 13.55 14.81 12.11
CA TYR A 209 12.59 15.59 11.32
C TYR A 209 12.77 17.10 11.51
N LYS A 210 12.98 17.58 12.75
CA LYS A 210 13.26 19.01 12.97
C LYS A 210 14.53 19.48 12.25
N LYS A 211 15.51 18.59 12.04
CA LYS A 211 16.76 18.91 11.37
C LYS A 211 16.66 18.80 9.84
N PHE A 212 15.96 17.79 9.32
CA PHE A 212 15.98 17.41 7.90
C PHE A 212 14.61 17.50 7.20
N GLY A 213 13.52 17.65 7.95
CA GLY A 213 12.14 17.63 7.48
C GLY A 213 11.84 18.70 6.44
N GLU A 214 12.50 19.86 6.51
CA GLU A 214 12.40 20.89 5.48
C GLU A 214 12.88 20.41 4.11
N SER A 215 13.76 19.41 4.05
CA SER A 215 14.32 18.86 2.80
C SER A 215 13.44 17.77 2.19
N VAL A 216 12.35 17.37 2.84
CA VAL A 216 11.43 16.33 2.35
C VAL A 216 10.87 16.70 0.98
N LYS A 217 10.97 15.76 0.04
CA LYS A 217 10.50 15.90 -1.33
C LYS A 217 9.25 15.08 -1.60
N ILE A 218 9.18 13.86 -1.06
CA ILE A 218 8.01 13.00 -1.17
C ILE A 218 7.63 12.50 0.22
N VAL A 219 6.35 12.64 0.54
CA VAL A 219 5.73 12.21 1.78
C VAL A 219 4.92 10.96 1.48
N HIS A 220 5.03 9.92 2.29
CA HIS A 220 4.29 8.67 2.16
C HIS A 220 3.38 8.47 3.37
N PHE A 221 2.06 8.49 3.16
CA PHE A 221 1.06 8.34 4.22
C PHE A 221 0.81 6.87 4.55
N ILE A 222 1.83 6.23 5.13
CA ILE A 222 1.81 4.81 5.52
C ILE A 222 0.78 4.54 6.63
N GLY A 223 0.29 3.30 6.68
CA GLY A 223 -0.59 2.81 7.74
C GLY A 223 -2.06 2.82 7.35
N MET A 224 -2.91 2.51 8.33
CA MET A 224 -4.33 2.24 8.12
C MET A 224 -5.17 3.48 7.85
N SER A 225 -4.71 4.66 8.28
CA SER A 225 -5.44 5.92 8.09
C SER A 225 -4.79 6.68 6.95
N LYS A 226 -5.45 6.70 5.80
CA LYS A 226 -4.99 7.41 4.62
C LYS A 226 -5.47 8.87 4.67
N PRO A 227 -4.90 9.76 3.82
CA PRO A 227 -5.28 11.18 3.83
C PRO A 227 -6.77 11.44 3.60
N TRP A 228 -7.39 10.62 2.76
CA TRP A 228 -8.82 10.68 2.44
C TRP A 228 -9.74 10.20 3.58
N ASP A 229 -9.22 9.46 4.56
CA ASP A 229 -9.97 9.02 5.76
C ASP A 229 -9.98 10.09 6.88
N ALA A 230 -9.25 11.20 6.68
CA ALA A 230 -9.11 12.23 7.68
C ALA A 230 -10.45 12.92 7.96
N GLN A 231 -10.86 12.94 9.22
CA GLN A 231 -11.99 13.75 9.67
C GLN A 231 -11.65 15.23 9.51
N ARG A 232 -12.68 16.06 9.33
CA ARG A 232 -12.51 17.52 9.25
C ARG A 232 -13.10 18.18 10.48
N ASP A 233 -12.38 19.16 11.00
CA ASP A 233 -12.85 20.00 12.10
C ASP A 233 -14.07 20.80 11.65
N SER A 234 -15.14 20.75 12.43
CA SER A 234 -16.44 21.32 12.06
C SER A 234 -16.45 22.85 12.03
N GLN A 235 -15.48 23.51 12.68
CA GLN A 235 -15.40 24.97 12.76
C GLN A 235 -14.41 25.56 11.77
N SER A 236 -13.19 25.02 11.72
CA SER A 236 -12.09 25.50 10.88
C SER A 236 -12.07 24.84 9.50
N GLY A 237 -12.79 23.73 9.32
CA GLY A 237 -12.68 22.89 8.16
C GLY A 237 -11.34 22.16 8.05
N ARG A 238 -10.37 22.33 8.96
CA ARG A 238 -9.05 21.70 8.78
C ARG A 238 -9.10 20.18 8.95
N PRO A 239 -8.27 19.40 8.23
CA PRO A 239 -8.18 17.97 8.46
C PRO A 239 -7.58 17.72 9.86
N ILE A 240 -8.18 16.79 10.59
CA ILE A 240 -7.75 16.37 11.92
C ILE A 240 -6.75 15.24 11.74
N SER A 241 -5.48 15.52 12.05
CA SER A 241 -4.46 14.47 12.16
C SER A 241 -4.79 13.54 13.33
N ARG A 242 -4.82 12.22 13.08
CA ARG A 242 -4.90 11.22 14.15
C ARG A 242 -3.59 11.06 14.90
N ALA A 243 -2.47 11.40 14.26
CA ALA A 243 -1.17 11.44 14.92
C ALA A 243 -1.08 12.71 15.77
N GLN A 244 -0.59 12.59 17.00
CA GLN A 244 -0.31 13.72 17.89
C GLN A 244 0.83 14.62 17.37
N ASP A 245 1.50 14.18 16.31
CA ASP A 245 2.61 14.87 15.69
C ASP A 245 2.15 16.00 14.76
N SER A 246 2.55 17.23 15.11
CA SER A 246 2.23 18.46 14.35
C SER A 246 2.60 18.39 12.85
N HIS A 247 3.70 17.72 12.51
CA HIS A 247 4.17 17.64 11.13
C HIS A 247 3.28 16.79 10.23
N ALA A 248 2.68 15.72 10.75
CA ALA A 248 1.72 14.91 10.02
C ALA A 248 0.49 15.76 9.64
N GLY A 249 0.09 16.69 10.51
CA GLY A 249 -0.95 17.70 10.24
C GLY A 249 -0.60 18.62 9.07
N ASP A 250 0.60 19.20 9.06
CA ASP A 250 1.04 20.12 7.99
C ASP A 250 1.09 19.44 6.61
N HIS A 251 1.53 18.17 6.57
CA HIS A 251 1.54 17.40 5.33
C HIS A 251 0.12 17.06 4.86
N LEU A 252 -0.75 16.69 5.80
CA LEU A 252 -2.15 16.39 5.52
C LEU A 252 -2.91 17.64 5.02
N GLU A 253 -2.67 18.81 5.60
CA GLU A 253 -3.24 20.09 5.11
C GLU A 253 -2.85 20.37 3.66
N LYS A 254 -1.59 20.10 3.27
CA LYS A 254 -1.12 20.28 1.89
C LYS A 254 -1.79 19.30 0.92
N TRP A 255 -1.97 18.05 1.34
CA TRP A 255 -2.70 17.05 0.57
C TRP A 255 -4.15 17.50 0.31
N TRP A 256 -4.86 17.90 1.38
CA TRP A 256 -6.24 18.38 1.28
C TRP A 256 -6.38 19.66 0.47
N SER A 257 -5.38 20.56 0.51
CA SER A 257 -5.37 21.76 -0.32
C SER A 257 -5.36 21.43 -1.82
N ILE A 258 -4.61 20.42 -2.26
CA ILE A 258 -4.65 19.97 -3.66
C ILE A 258 -5.98 19.29 -3.98
N TYR A 259 -6.47 18.43 -3.09
CA TYR A 259 -7.77 17.78 -3.25
C TYR A 259 -8.90 18.81 -3.44
N GLU A 260 -8.99 19.81 -2.57
CA GLU A 260 -10.04 20.84 -2.63
C GLU A 260 -9.96 21.69 -3.91
N ALA A 261 -8.75 22.03 -4.34
CA ALA A 261 -8.53 22.89 -5.51
C ALA A 261 -8.78 22.17 -6.84
N HIS A 262 -8.44 20.88 -6.93
CA HIS A 262 -8.34 20.18 -8.22
C HIS A 262 -9.21 18.93 -8.33
N VAL A 263 -9.40 18.18 -7.24
CA VAL A 263 -10.10 16.88 -7.29
C VAL A 263 -11.57 17.01 -6.92
N LYS A 264 -11.87 17.73 -5.83
CA LYS A 264 -13.24 17.98 -5.34
C LYS A 264 -14.17 18.54 -6.42
N PRO A 265 -13.79 19.54 -7.25
CA PRO A 265 -14.68 20.05 -8.29
C PRO A 265 -15.10 18.99 -9.30
N ILE A 266 -14.23 18.02 -9.59
CA ILE A 266 -14.52 16.93 -10.53
C ILE A 266 -15.56 15.98 -9.93
N LEU A 267 -15.41 15.63 -8.66
CA LEU A 267 -16.29 14.70 -7.94
C LEU A 267 -17.67 15.31 -7.65
N GLN A 268 -17.77 16.63 -7.49
CA GLN A 268 -19.04 17.31 -7.21
C GLN A 268 -20.09 17.18 -8.33
N HIS A 269 -19.65 16.84 -9.54
CA HIS A 269 -20.54 16.62 -10.68
C HIS A 269 -21.13 15.20 -10.73
N ASP A 270 -20.74 14.28 -9.82
CA ASP A 270 -21.23 12.91 -9.77
C ASP A 270 -21.69 12.50 -8.35
N VAL A 271 -23.00 12.42 -8.17
CA VAL A 271 -23.68 12.09 -6.91
C VAL A 271 -23.36 10.67 -6.41
N SER A 272 -22.94 9.76 -7.30
CA SER A 272 -22.57 8.37 -6.93
C SER A 272 -21.21 8.30 -6.22
N LEU A 273 -20.25 9.13 -6.64
CA LEU A 273 -18.94 9.27 -6.01
C LEU A 273 -19.01 10.04 -4.70
N ILE A 274 -19.89 11.05 -4.63
CA ILE A 274 -20.21 11.74 -3.37
C ILE A 274 -20.78 10.74 -2.37
N GLY A 275 -21.64 9.81 -2.80
CA GLY A 275 -22.19 8.74 -1.98
C GLY A 275 -21.12 7.79 -1.45
N SER A 276 -20.15 7.35 -2.26
CA SER A 276 -19.06 6.47 -1.80
C SER A 276 -18.11 7.16 -0.81
N PHE A 277 -17.80 8.44 -1.05
CA PHE A 277 -16.97 9.27 -0.17
C PHE A 277 -17.71 9.71 1.12
N SER A 278 -19.03 9.94 1.05
CA SER A 278 -19.86 10.41 2.17
C SER A 278 -20.55 9.30 2.96
N SER A 279 -20.84 8.14 2.37
CA SER A 279 -21.50 7.03 3.10
C SER A 279 -20.55 6.33 4.07
N GLN A 280 -19.24 6.49 3.90
CA GLN A 280 -18.24 6.13 4.91
C GLN A 280 -18.02 7.24 5.96
N HIS A 281 -18.56 8.44 5.75
CA HIS A 281 -18.39 9.62 6.60
C HIS A 281 -19.71 10.43 6.75
N PRO A 282 -20.57 10.11 7.74
CA PRO A 282 -21.93 10.63 7.86
C PRO A 282 -22.08 12.14 8.07
N SER A 283 -21.00 12.90 8.15
CA SER A 283 -21.01 14.33 8.54
C SER A 283 -21.46 15.28 7.42
N LEU A 284 -21.74 14.77 6.22
CA LEU A 284 -22.01 15.60 5.04
C LEU A 284 -23.50 15.87 4.76
N VAL A 285 -24.41 15.43 5.64
CA VAL A 285 -25.86 15.70 5.47
C VAL A 285 -26.37 16.58 6.60
N HIS A 286 -26.24 17.90 6.45
CA HIS A 286 -27.07 18.83 7.20
C HIS A 286 -27.64 19.90 6.27
N GLU A 287 -28.71 19.54 5.56
CA GLU A 287 -29.76 20.51 5.21
C GLU A 287 -31.16 19.87 5.31
N ASN A 288 -31.93 20.42 6.27
CA ASN A 288 -33.37 20.66 6.27
C ASN A 288 -34.36 19.53 5.94
N ASN A 289 -34.88 18.86 6.98
CA ASN A 289 -36.31 18.54 7.05
C ASN A 289 -36.78 18.30 8.51
N PRO A 290 -37.73 19.09 9.07
CA PRO A 290 -38.22 18.92 10.43
C PRO A 290 -39.48 18.05 10.45
N SER A 291 -39.34 16.72 10.37
CA SER A 291 -40.47 15.81 10.61
C SER A 291 -40.05 14.34 10.66
N ALA A 292 -39.68 13.85 11.85
CA ALA A 292 -39.97 12.49 12.30
C ALA A 292 -39.44 12.27 13.74
N ILE A 293 -40.24 12.72 14.72
CA ILE A 293 -40.22 12.12 16.06
C ILE A 293 -41.21 10.95 16.00
N SER A 294 -40.77 9.77 16.48
CA SER A 294 -41.56 8.63 16.98
C SER A 294 -41.24 7.30 16.29
N ALA A 295 -40.47 6.44 16.97
CA ALA A 295 -40.94 5.09 17.30
C ALA A 295 -40.00 4.41 18.30
N SER A 296 -40.63 3.87 19.33
CA SER A 296 -40.11 3.27 20.55
C SER A 296 -39.57 1.84 20.40
N GLN A 297 -38.60 1.52 21.25
CA GLN A 297 -38.48 0.31 22.07
C GLN A 297 -38.85 -1.05 21.43
N ASN A 298 -37.82 -1.87 21.20
CA ASN A 298 -37.85 -3.31 21.47
C ASN A 298 -36.41 -3.86 21.55
N ALA A 299 -35.82 -3.83 22.75
CA ALA A 299 -34.56 -4.50 23.03
C ALA A 299 -34.81 -6.00 23.22
N ARG A 300 -34.56 -6.80 22.20
CA ARG A 300 -34.30 -8.24 22.37
C ARG A 300 -32.84 -8.40 22.79
N LEU A 301 -32.61 -9.09 23.92
CA LEU A 301 -31.29 -9.56 24.35
C LEU A 301 -30.73 -10.51 23.27
N VAL A 302 -29.87 -10.00 22.41
CA VAL A 302 -29.07 -10.78 21.46
C VAL A 302 -27.77 -11.15 22.19
N CYS A 303 -27.42 -12.44 22.22
CA CYS A 303 -26.12 -12.88 22.72
C CYS A 303 -25.00 -12.14 21.98
N PRO A 304 -23.93 -11.69 22.66
CA PRO A 304 -22.85 -10.97 21.98
C PRO A 304 -22.22 -11.87 20.89
N PRO A 305 -22.01 -11.34 19.68
CA PRO A 305 -21.46 -12.10 18.56
C PRO A 305 -20.04 -12.55 18.89
N LYS A 306 -19.71 -13.81 18.58
CA LYS A 306 -18.34 -14.33 18.71
C LYS A 306 -17.40 -13.53 17.83
N ASP A 307 -16.24 -13.18 18.39
CA ASP A 307 -15.11 -12.64 17.63
C ASP A 307 -14.85 -13.54 16.42
N ASN A 308 -14.84 -12.95 15.23
CA ASN A 308 -14.63 -13.70 14.01
C ASN A 308 -13.87 -12.82 13.00
N ARG A 309 -12.97 -13.48 12.27
CA ARG A 309 -12.07 -12.87 11.28
C ARG A 309 -12.81 -12.03 10.23
N LEU A 310 -14.02 -12.45 9.84
CA LEU A 310 -14.87 -11.72 8.88
C LEU A 310 -15.26 -10.31 9.35
N SER A 311 -15.44 -10.07 10.65
CA SER A 311 -15.72 -8.73 11.19
C SER A 311 -14.51 -7.79 11.08
N TRP A 312 -13.31 -8.35 11.22
CA TRP A 312 -12.05 -7.61 11.08
C TRP A 312 -11.76 -7.28 9.61
N GLU A 313 -11.98 -8.25 8.71
CA GLU A 313 -11.79 -8.07 7.26
C GLU A 313 -12.77 -7.06 6.64
N LYS A 314 -13.95 -6.89 7.25
CA LYS A 314 -14.96 -5.89 6.84
C LYS A 314 -14.77 -4.52 7.50
N GLY A 315 -13.74 -4.33 8.33
CA GLY A 315 -13.48 -3.06 9.02
C GLY A 315 -14.49 -2.70 10.12
N CYS A 316 -15.28 -3.66 10.59
CA CYS A 316 -16.30 -3.45 11.63
C CYS A 316 -16.12 -4.38 12.85
N PRO A 317 -14.94 -4.47 13.48
CA PRO A 317 -14.79 -5.27 14.70
C PRO A 317 -15.45 -4.58 15.91
N ASP A 318 -15.93 -5.37 16.86
CA ASP A 318 -16.60 -4.89 18.07
C ASP A 318 -15.57 -4.43 19.13
N TYR A 319 -15.05 -3.22 18.93
CA TYR A 319 -14.01 -2.63 19.79
C TYR A 319 -14.43 -2.46 21.26
N MET A 320 -15.72 -2.50 21.57
CA MET A 320 -16.24 -2.34 22.93
C MET A 320 -16.65 -3.66 23.58
N GLY A 321 -16.53 -4.79 22.87
CA GLY A 321 -17.00 -6.09 23.36
C GLY A 321 -16.04 -7.24 23.05
N THR A 322 -16.21 -7.90 21.91
CA THR A 322 -15.41 -9.10 21.59
C THR A 322 -14.02 -8.82 21.04
N ALA A 323 -13.80 -7.65 20.46
CA ALA A 323 -12.52 -7.14 20.00
C ALA A 323 -12.03 -5.96 20.86
N SER A 324 -12.32 -5.96 22.16
CA SER A 324 -11.84 -4.92 23.06
C SER A 324 -10.33 -4.99 23.26
N PHE A 325 -9.73 -3.84 23.55
CA PHE A 325 -8.29 -3.72 23.80
C PHE A 325 -7.80 -4.74 24.85
N ASP A 326 -8.55 -4.90 25.94
CA ASP A 326 -8.19 -5.84 27.02
C ASP A 326 -8.11 -7.28 26.53
N LYS A 327 -9.04 -7.71 25.66
CA LYS A 327 -9.04 -9.08 25.10
C LYS A 327 -7.97 -9.30 24.05
N ILE A 328 -7.68 -8.27 23.25
CA ILE A 328 -6.58 -8.31 22.28
C ILE A 328 -5.25 -8.42 23.02
N LEU A 329 -5.07 -7.61 24.07
CA LEU A 329 -3.87 -7.64 24.90
C LEU A 329 -3.72 -8.95 25.65
N GLU A 330 -4.82 -9.49 26.21
CA GLU A 330 -4.85 -10.82 26.83
C GLU A 330 -4.41 -11.90 25.84
N ARG A 331 -4.92 -11.89 24.61
CA ARG A 331 -4.56 -12.87 23.59
C ARG A 331 -3.09 -12.75 23.15
N ILE A 332 -2.59 -11.54 22.96
CA ILE A 332 -1.18 -11.29 22.67
C ILE A 332 -0.30 -11.83 23.79
N ASN A 333 -0.64 -11.54 25.05
CA ASN A 333 0.11 -12.04 26.20
C ASN A 333 0.08 -13.57 26.29
N THR A 334 -1.06 -14.21 26.02
CA THR A 334 -1.16 -15.68 25.99
C THR A 334 -0.29 -16.27 24.87
N THR A 335 -0.33 -15.71 23.66
CA THR A 335 0.49 -16.18 22.54
C THR A 335 1.99 -15.93 22.76
N LEU A 336 2.37 -14.88 23.49
CA LEU A 336 3.76 -14.63 23.87
C LEU A 336 4.26 -15.54 25.00
N LEU A 337 3.36 -16.11 25.80
CA LEU A 337 3.69 -17.03 26.91
C LEU A 337 3.64 -18.51 26.50
N GLU A 338 3.07 -18.83 25.33
CA GLU A 338 3.15 -20.15 24.72
C GLU A 338 4.50 -20.27 23.98
N GLU A 339 5.54 -20.72 24.70
CA GLU A 339 6.77 -21.22 24.08
C GLU A 339 6.45 -22.40 23.14
N GLU A 340 7.12 -22.47 21.99
CA GLU A 340 6.97 -23.56 21.02
C GLU A 340 7.11 -24.94 21.69
N PRO A 341 6.27 -25.94 21.35
CA PRO A 341 6.48 -27.29 21.87
C PRO A 341 7.79 -27.84 21.28
N GLU A 342 8.73 -28.15 22.19
CA GLU A 342 9.96 -28.88 21.91
C GLU A 342 9.72 -30.02 20.91
N SER A 343 10.56 -30.06 19.89
CA SER A 343 10.72 -31.18 18.97
C SER A 343 10.69 -32.50 19.75
N LYS A 344 9.71 -33.35 19.47
CA LYS A 344 9.73 -34.75 19.89
C LYS A 344 10.99 -35.41 19.32
N LYS A 345 12.02 -35.57 20.16
CA LYS A 345 13.06 -36.56 19.94
C LYS A 345 12.37 -37.93 19.99
N GLU A 346 12.41 -38.65 18.88
CA GLU A 346 12.12 -40.08 18.86
C GLU A 346 13.17 -40.78 19.73
N GLU A 347 12.78 -41.23 20.92
CA GLU A 347 13.53 -42.22 21.68
C GLU A 347 13.31 -43.59 21.03
N GLU A 348 14.36 -44.16 20.44
CA GLU A 348 14.42 -45.59 20.10
C GLU A 348 14.41 -46.42 21.40
N PRO A 349 13.58 -47.47 21.52
CA PRO A 349 13.56 -48.30 22.71
C PRO A 349 14.69 -49.33 22.71
N GLU A 350 15.65 -49.18 23.63
CA GLU A 350 16.56 -50.25 24.05
C GLU A 350 15.77 -51.37 24.73
N SER A 351 15.39 -52.39 23.96
CA SER A 351 15.12 -53.73 24.52
C SER A 351 15.44 -54.81 23.50
N LYS A 352 16.62 -55.41 23.65
CA LYS A 352 17.02 -56.81 23.34
C LYS A 352 18.54 -56.89 23.19
N LYS A 353 19.22 -56.97 24.34
CA LYS A 353 20.52 -57.64 24.45
C LYS A 353 20.39 -58.69 25.53
N GLU A 354 19.94 -59.87 25.14
CA GLU A 354 20.23 -61.15 25.79
C GLU A 354 19.91 -62.23 24.74
N GLU A 355 20.83 -63.19 24.58
CA GLU A 355 20.86 -64.29 23.59
C GLU A 355 21.45 -63.96 22.20
N GLU A 356 22.79 -63.89 22.13
CA GLU A 356 23.62 -64.64 21.16
C GLU A 356 25.11 -64.29 21.36
N GLN A 357 25.72 -64.89 22.39
CA GLN A 357 27.16 -65.13 22.44
C GLN A 357 27.39 -66.50 23.11
N ARG A 358 27.00 -67.55 22.40
CA ARG A 358 27.62 -68.87 22.46
C ARG A 358 27.52 -69.45 21.04
N GLU A 359 28.59 -70.11 20.62
CA GLU A 359 28.82 -70.72 19.29
C GLU A 359 29.46 -69.81 18.24
N ASP A 360 30.77 -69.57 18.38
CA ASP A 360 31.76 -70.06 17.38
C ASP A 360 33.22 -69.86 17.87
N GLU A 361 33.68 -70.80 18.70
CA GLU A 361 35.07 -71.27 18.73
C GLU A 361 35.00 -72.75 19.13
N SER A 362 34.77 -73.64 18.14
CA SER A 362 35.18 -75.05 18.11
C SER A 362 34.93 -75.67 16.74
#